data_AF-A0A7X2SWL3-F1
#
_entry.id   AF-A0A7X2SWL3-F1
#
_cell.length_a   1.000
_cell.length_b   1.000
_cell.length_c   1.000
_cell.angle_alpha   90.00
_cell.angle_beta   90.00
_cell.angle_gamma   90.00
#
_symmetry.space_group_name_H-M   'P 1'
#
loop_
_entity.id
_entity.type
_entity.pdbx_description
1 polymer ?
#
loop_
_entity_poly.entity_id
_entity_poly.type
_entity_poly.pdbx_seq_one_letter_code
_entity_poly.pdbx_strand_id
1 'polypeptide(L)'
;MADDRHQQRQQRLKEQVDARIAAATEVRGILMVFTGNGKGKTTAAFGTALRATGHGKRVAAIQFIKGDWPNGERNLLEQHGVEFQVMATGFTWDTQNRETDTAACLAVWQHAKRMLADEQLDLVVLDEITYM
;
A
#
# COMPACT_ATOMS: atom_id res chain seq x y z
N MET A 1 -40.55 -17.24 17.44
CA MET A 1 -41.03 -16.01 16.77
C MET A 1 -39.94 -14.95 16.60
N ALA A 2 -39.16 -14.60 17.64
CA ALA A 2 -38.02 -13.66 17.51
C ALA A 2 -36.79 -14.29 16.83
N ASP A 3 -36.45 -15.54 17.18
CA ASP A 3 -35.34 -16.28 16.55
C ASP A 3 -35.56 -16.53 15.06
N ASP A 4 -36.79 -16.83 14.67
CA ASP A 4 -37.16 -17.07 13.27
C ASP A 4 -37.02 -15.79 12.42
N ARG A 5 -37.40 -14.62 12.97
CA ARG A 5 -37.14 -13.32 12.32
C ARG A 5 -35.64 -13.00 12.23
N HIS A 6 -34.86 -13.36 13.24
CA HIS A 6 -33.40 -13.18 13.21
C HIS A 6 -32.76 -14.07 12.14
N GLN A 7 -33.12 -15.36 12.09
CA GLN A 7 -32.64 -16.30 11.07
C GLN A 7 -32.99 -15.85 9.66
N GLN A 8 -34.24 -15.44 9.41
CA GLN A 8 -34.66 -14.92 8.11
C GLN A 8 -33.87 -13.66 7.69
N ARG A 9 -33.54 -12.76 8.65
CA ARG A 9 -32.71 -11.59 8.37
C ARG A 9 -31.27 -11.98 8.01
N GLN A 10 -30.65 -12.89 8.75
CA GLN A 10 -29.29 -13.36 8.47
C GLN A 10 -29.23 -14.09 7.12
N GLN A 11 -30.25 -14.89 6.80
CA GLN A 11 -30.35 -15.59 5.52
C GLN A 11 -30.41 -14.62 4.33
N ARG A 12 -31.22 -13.56 4.41
CA ARG A 12 -31.27 -12.52 3.38
C ARG A 12 -29.94 -11.79 3.21
N LEU A 13 -29.25 -11.49 4.31
CA LEU A 13 -27.92 -10.88 4.26
C LEU A 13 -26.92 -11.80 3.57
N LYS A 14 -26.95 -13.10 3.90
CA LYS A 14 -26.09 -14.11 3.27
C LYS A 14 -26.33 -14.19 1.77
N GLU A 15 -27.58 -14.28 1.34
CA GLU A 15 -27.95 -14.32 -0.09
C GLU A 15 -27.46 -13.09 -0.86
N GLN A 16 -27.58 -11.90 -0.27
CA GLN A 16 -27.08 -10.67 -0.88
C GLN A 16 -25.54 -10.65 -1.00
N VAL A 17 -24.83 -11.15 0.02
CA VAL A 17 -23.36 -11.26 -0.01
C VAL A 17 -22.92 -12.28 -1.05
N ASP A 18 -23.53 -13.46 -1.07
CA ASP A 18 -23.23 -14.53 -2.03
C ASP A 18 -23.45 -14.07 -3.47
N ALA A 19 -24.56 -13.36 -3.75
CA ALA A 19 -24.83 -12.81 -5.07
C ALA A 19 -23.77 -11.78 -5.51
N ARG A 20 -23.28 -10.93 -4.60
CA ARG A 20 -22.21 -9.98 -4.88
C ARG A 20 -20.87 -10.68 -5.15
N ILE A 21 -20.55 -11.73 -4.40
CA ILE A 21 -19.34 -12.53 -4.63
C ILE A 21 -19.42 -13.23 -5.99
N ALA A 22 -20.56 -13.86 -6.31
CA ALA A 22 -20.76 -14.55 -7.58
C ALA A 22 -20.64 -13.62 -8.81
N ALA A 23 -21.01 -12.35 -8.64
CA ALA A 23 -20.87 -11.34 -9.70
C ALA A 23 -19.41 -10.84 -9.89
N ALA A 24 -18.55 -10.96 -8.87
CA ALA A 24 -17.17 -10.47 -8.91
C ALA A 24 -16.21 -11.55 -9.43
N THR A 25 -16.20 -11.77 -10.74
CA THR A 25 -15.46 -12.88 -11.38
C THR A 25 -14.05 -12.53 -11.85
N GLU A 26 -13.70 -11.24 -11.92
CA GLU A 26 -12.38 -10.81 -12.40
C GLU A 26 -11.29 -10.97 -11.33
N VAL A 27 -10.19 -11.63 -11.71
CA VAL A 27 -8.96 -11.72 -10.91
C VAL A 27 -7.84 -11.02 -11.65
N ARG A 28 -7.36 -9.88 -11.13
CA ARG A 28 -6.33 -9.05 -11.74
C ARG A 28 -5.67 -8.12 -10.73
N GLY A 29 -4.57 -7.48 -11.14
CA GLY A 29 -4.00 -6.35 -10.41
C GLY A 29 -4.97 -5.17 -10.30
N ILE A 30 -4.91 -4.45 -9.18
CA ILE A 30 -5.72 -3.27 -8.90
C ILE A 30 -4.85 -2.14 -8.34
N LEU A 31 -5.33 -0.90 -8.49
CA LEU A 31 -4.76 0.27 -7.82
C LEU A 31 -5.59 0.58 -6.56
N MET A 32 -4.93 0.58 -5.40
CA MET A 32 -5.53 0.99 -4.13
C MET A 32 -5.00 2.37 -3.75
N VAL A 33 -5.91 3.33 -3.55
CA VAL A 33 -5.55 4.68 -3.10
C VAL A 33 -6.06 4.90 -1.68
N PHE A 34 -5.14 4.96 -0.73
CA PHE A 34 -5.45 5.38 0.64
C PHE A 34 -5.15 6.88 0.78
N THR A 35 -6.20 7.70 0.82
CA THR A 35 -6.10 9.16 0.91
C THR A 35 -6.97 9.73 2.03
N GLY A 36 -6.96 11.04 2.22
CA GLY A 36 -7.70 11.77 3.26
C GLY A 36 -6.84 12.19 4.45
N ASN A 37 -7.36 13.10 5.27
CA ASN A 37 -6.61 13.74 6.35
C ASN A 37 -6.49 12.88 7.61
N GLY A 38 -7.23 11.76 7.69
CA GLY A 38 -7.13 10.82 8.80
C GLY A 38 -5.77 10.11 8.83
N LYS A 39 -5.31 9.80 10.05
CA LYS A 39 -4.22 8.84 10.25
C LYS A 39 -4.69 7.45 9.81
N GLY A 40 -3.86 6.72 9.08
CA GLY A 40 -4.14 5.33 8.72
C GLY A 40 -3.64 4.91 7.34
N LYS A 41 -3.31 5.86 6.45
CA LYS A 41 -2.95 5.60 5.05
C LYS A 41 -1.73 4.68 4.91
N THR A 42 -0.58 5.15 5.39
CA THR A 42 0.69 4.39 5.38
C THR A 42 0.57 3.07 6.13
N THR A 43 -0.06 3.07 7.31
CA THR A 43 -0.26 1.84 8.09
C THR A 43 -1.17 0.83 7.39
N ALA A 44 -2.19 1.27 6.65
CA ALA A 44 -3.04 0.40 5.85
C ALA A 44 -2.28 -0.18 4.64
N ALA A 45 -1.48 0.65 3.96
CA ALA A 45 -0.62 0.20 2.86
C ALA A 45 0.39 -0.88 3.33
N PHE A 46 1.09 -0.65 4.44
CA PHE A 46 2.02 -1.63 4.99
C PHE A 46 1.34 -2.83 5.66
N GLY A 47 0.11 -2.67 6.17
CA GLY A 47 -0.71 -3.81 6.60
C GLY A 47 -1.07 -4.75 5.44
N THR A 48 -1.37 -4.18 4.27
CA THR A 48 -1.55 -4.95 3.04
C THR A 48 -0.24 -5.60 2.58
N ALA A 49 0.88 -4.88 2.64
CA ALA A 49 2.21 -5.44 2.34
C ALA A 49 2.57 -6.62 3.25
N LEU A 50 2.32 -6.50 4.55
CA LEU A 50 2.51 -7.57 5.51
C LEU A 50 1.65 -8.79 5.19
N ARG A 51 0.36 -8.58 4.87
CA ARG A 51 -0.54 -9.67 4.44
C ARG A 51 -0.03 -10.37 3.19
N ALA A 52 0.38 -9.62 2.17
CA ALA A 52 0.91 -10.17 0.92
C ALA A 52 2.18 -10.99 1.19
N THR A 53 3.11 -10.44 1.95
CA THR A 53 4.37 -11.10 2.36
C THR A 53 4.08 -12.40 3.13
N GLY A 54 3.11 -12.39 4.05
CA GLY A 54 2.69 -13.58 4.80
C GLY A 54 2.09 -14.71 3.93
N HIS A 55 1.63 -14.40 2.72
CA HIS A 55 1.20 -15.37 1.71
C HIS A 55 2.29 -15.70 0.68
N GLY A 56 3.55 -15.34 0.95
CA GLY A 56 4.68 -15.61 0.05
C GLY A 56 4.69 -14.76 -1.22
N LYS A 57 3.97 -13.63 -1.24
CA LYS A 57 3.94 -12.71 -2.37
C LYS A 57 5.13 -11.77 -2.35
N ARG A 58 5.62 -11.40 -3.53
CA ARG A 58 6.75 -10.49 -3.69
C ARG A 58 6.26 -9.05 -3.64
N VAL A 59 6.82 -8.30 -2.69
CA VAL A 59 6.42 -6.92 -2.42
C VAL A 59 7.63 -6.01 -2.55
N ALA A 60 7.41 -4.81 -3.07
CA ALA A 60 8.37 -3.72 -2.99
C ALA A 60 7.69 -2.44 -2.53
N ALA A 61 8.43 -1.56 -1.87
CA ALA A 61 7.93 -0.31 -1.33
C ALA A 61 8.86 0.86 -1.65
N ILE A 62 8.25 1.97 -2.05
CA ILE A 62 8.91 3.26 -2.20
C ILE A 62 8.31 4.23 -1.20
N GLN A 63 9.16 4.99 -0.51
CA GLN A 63 8.76 6.03 0.44
C GLN A 63 9.30 7.37 -0.04
N PHE A 64 8.39 8.21 -0.53
CA PHE A 64 8.72 9.52 -1.09
C PHE A 64 8.99 10.56 -0.02
N ILE A 65 8.39 10.41 1.16
CA ILE A 65 8.63 11.28 2.31
C ILE A 65 8.88 10.41 3.53
N LYS A 66 10.14 10.18 3.89
CA LYS A 66 10.54 9.77 5.24
C LYS A 66 11.94 10.29 5.55
N GLY A 67 12.08 10.90 6.73
CA GLY A 67 13.38 11.34 7.26
C GLY A 67 14.14 10.22 7.98
N ASP A 68 15.16 10.59 8.75
CA ASP A 68 16.04 9.69 9.50
C ASP A 68 15.38 8.97 10.70
N TRP A 69 14.05 8.94 10.75
CA TRP A 69 13.32 8.37 11.87
C TRP A 69 13.25 6.84 11.75
N PRO A 70 13.38 6.10 12.87
CA PRO A 70 13.20 4.66 12.88
C PRO A 70 11.85 4.25 12.27
N ASN A 71 11.88 3.26 11.38
CA ASN A 71 10.73 2.82 10.60
C ASN A 71 10.44 1.35 10.91
N GLY A 72 9.42 1.10 11.74
CA GLY A 72 9.08 -0.23 12.20
C GLY A 72 8.61 -1.16 11.07
N GLU A 73 7.86 -0.62 10.11
CA GLU A 73 7.37 -1.38 8.96
C GLU A 73 8.52 -1.87 8.08
N ARG A 74 9.51 -0.99 7.81
CA ARG A 74 10.73 -1.33 7.09
C ARG A 74 11.57 -2.37 7.84
N ASN A 75 11.83 -2.13 9.13
CA ASN A 75 12.65 -3.02 9.96
C ASN A 75 12.15 -4.47 9.93
N LEU A 76 10.83 -4.68 9.88
CA LEU A 76 10.23 -6.01 9.81
C LEU A 76 10.22 -6.56 8.38
N LEU A 77 9.74 -5.79 7.41
CA LEU A 77 9.46 -6.30 6.06
C LEU A 77 10.75 -6.53 5.23
N GLU A 78 11.81 -5.74 5.43
CA GLU A 78 13.10 -5.99 4.76
C GLU A 78 13.68 -7.36 5.15
N GLN A 79 13.50 -7.80 6.40
CA GLN A 79 13.92 -9.13 6.84
C GLN A 79 13.21 -10.26 6.09
N HIS A 80 12.07 -9.96 5.47
CA HIS A 80 11.26 -10.90 4.69
C HIS A 80 11.40 -10.67 3.18
N GLY A 81 12.45 -9.97 2.74
CA GLY A 81 12.78 -9.80 1.33
C GLY A 81 11.98 -8.72 0.61
N VAL A 82 11.25 -7.87 1.34
CA VAL A 82 10.60 -6.70 0.73
C VAL A 82 11.66 -5.65 0.41
N GLU A 83 11.74 -5.25 -0.86
CA GLU A 83 12.66 -4.18 -1.28
C GLU A 83 12.13 -2.81 -0.86
N PHE A 84 12.96 -1.98 -0.20
CA PHE A 84 12.62 -0.60 0.13
C PHE A 84 13.51 0.40 -0.61
N GLN A 85 12.87 1.42 -1.18
CA GLN A 85 13.53 2.58 -1.77
C GLN A 85 13.03 3.83 -1.06
N VAL A 86 13.94 4.61 -0.49
CA VAL A 86 13.59 5.79 0.30
C VAL A 86 14.24 7.00 -0.33
N MET A 87 13.47 8.08 -0.49
CA MET A 87 14.00 9.34 -0.98
C MET A 87 15.00 9.89 0.05
N ALA A 88 16.29 9.91 -0.30
CA ALA A 88 17.40 10.22 0.60
C ALA A 88 17.59 11.72 0.88
N THR A 89 16.67 12.56 0.46
CA THR A 89 16.58 13.94 0.93
C THR A 89 15.66 13.90 2.12
N GLY A 90 16.16 14.27 3.30
CA GLY A 90 15.29 14.59 4.43
C GLY A 90 14.41 15.74 3.99
N PHE A 91 13.28 15.43 3.35
CA PHE A 91 12.28 16.33 2.79
C PHE A 91 11.62 17.01 3.99
N THR A 92 12.41 17.84 4.65
CA THR A 92 12.00 18.84 5.58
C THR A 92 11.57 19.98 4.67
N TRP A 93 10.36 20.46 4.90
CA TRP A 93 9.87 21.72 4.36
C TRP A 93 10.82 22.92 4.65
N ASP A 94 11.91 22.69 5.40
CA ASP A 94 13.01 23.59 5.70
C ASP A 94 14.04 23.72 4.57
N THR A 95 14.21 22.70 3.71
CA THR A 95 15.18 22.76 2.62
C THR A 95 14.56 23.54 1.45
N GLN A 96 14.85 24.84 1.35
CA GLN A 96 14.31 25.72 0.29
C GLN A 96 14.87 25.45 -1.13
N ASN A 97 15.43 24.26 -1.39
CA ASN A 97 16.05 23.94 -2.67
C ASN A 97 15.20 22.95 -3.47
N ARG A 98 14.26 23.51 -4.23
CA ARG A 98 13.36 22.78 -5.14
C ARG A 98 14.12 21.93 -6.16
N GLU A 99 15.29 22.35 -6.63
CA GLU A 99 16.04 21.61 -7.65
C GLU A 99 16.58 20.30 -7.09
N THR A 100 17.15 20.33 -5.89
CA THR A 100 17.67 19.12 -5.23
C THR A 100 16.56 18.14 -4.89
N ASP A 101 15.41 18.64 -4.41
CA ASP A 101 14.26 17.78 -4.08
C ASP A 101 13.67 17.15 -5.35
N THR A 102 13.55 17.93 -6.43
CA THR A 102 13.09 17.41 -7.72
C THR A 102 14.03 16.32 -8.24
N ALA A 103 15.35 16.55 -8.18
CA ALA A 103 16.33 15.56 -8.61
C ALA A 103 16.27 14.27 -7.79
N ALA A 104 16.14 14.39 -6.46
CA ALA A 104 16.01 13.23 -5.57
C ALA A 104 14.71 12.45 -5.77
N CYS A 105 13.58 13.15 -5.97
CA CYS A 105 12.32 12.53 -6.33
C CYS A 105 12.42 11.78 -7.67
N LEU A 106 12.99 12.42 -8.70
CA LEU A 106 13.17 11.79 -10.02
C LEU A 106 14.10 10.58 -9.97
N ALA A 107 15.11 10.58 -9.09
CA ALA A 107 15.99 9.44 -8.87
C ALA A 107 15.22 8.26 -8.25
N VAL A 108 14.50 8.50 -7.15
CA VAL A 108 13.66 7.46 -6.51
C VAL A 108 12.55 6.97 -7.45
N TRP A 109 11.99 7.85 -8.28
CA TRP A 109 10.98 7.50 -9.27
C TRP A 109 11.50 6.50 -10.31
N GLN A 110 12.80 6.48 -10.62
CA GLN A 110 13.35 5.44 -11.49
C GLN A 110 13.18 4.04 -10.89
N HIS A 111 13.32 3.91 -9.56
CA HIS A 111 13.05 2.65 -8.88
C HIS A 111 11.57 2.30 -8.91
N ALA A 112 10.68 3.27 -8.72
CA ALA A 112 9.24 3.05 -8.84
C ALA A 112 8.85 2.53 -10.23
N LYS A 113 9.37 3.14 -11.30
CA LYS A 113 9.14 2.66 -12.67
C LYS A 113 9.65 1.23 -12.89
N ARG A 114 10.85 0.91 -12.38
CA ARG A 114 11.39 -0.46 -12.45
C ARG A 114 10.48 -1.45 -11.75
N MET A 115 10.05 -1.14 -10.52
CA MET A 115 9.19 -2.02 -9.73
C MET A 115 7.81 -2.20 -10.38
N LEU A 116 7.22 -1.12 -10.91
CA LEU A 116 5.92 -1.20 -11.61
C LEU A 116 5.98 -1.97 -12.93
N ALA A 117 7.17 -2.13 -13.52
CA ALA A 117 7.39 -2.91 -14.73
C ALA A 117 7.87 -4.35 -14.46
N ASP A 118 8.15 -4.71 -13.20
CA ASP A 118 8.60 -6.05 -12.84
C ASP A 118 7.41 -6.98 -12.63
N GLU A 119 7.19 -7.87 -13.60
CA GLU A 119 6.12 -8.88 -13.57
C GLU A 119 6.25 -9.88 -12.41
N GLN A 120 7.41 -9.93 -11.75
CA GLN A 120 7.63 -10.79 -10.60
C GLN A 120 7.13 -10.18 -9.28
N LEU A 121 6.80 -8.88 -9.26
CA LEU A 121 6.23 -8.22 -8.07
C LEU A 121 4.71 -8.34 -8.08
N ASP A 122 4.16 -8.89 -7.00
CA ASP A 122 2.71 -8.98 -6.81
C ASP A 122 2.11 -7.68 -6.24
N LEU A 123 2.92 -6.87 -5.54
CA LEU A 123 2.49 -5.62 -4.91
C LEU A 123 3.62 -4.58 -4.88
N VAL A 124 3.29 -3.35 -5.30
CA VAL A 124 4.17 -2.19 -5.18
C VAL A 124 3.47 -1.13 -4.32
N VAL A 125 4.15 -0.67 -3.26
CA VAL A 125 3.68 0.43 -2.40
C VAL A 125 4.36 1.73 -2.80
N LEU A 126 3.56 2.75 -3.09
CA LEU A 126 4.02 4.12 -3.40
C LEU A 126 3.59 5.06 -2.26
N ASP A 127 4.32 5.03 -1.14
CA ASP A 127 3.97 5.73 0.09
C ASP A 127 4.32 7.23 -0.02
N GLU A 128 3.34 8.08 0.28
CA GLU A 128 3.42 9.55 0.17
C GLU A 128 3.65 10.12 -1.24
N ILE A 129 3.31 9.36 -2.29
CA ILE A 129 3.43 9.80 -3.69
C ILE A 129 2.57 11.03 -4.02
N THR A 130 1.49 11.28 -3.29
CA THR A 130 0.57 12.40 -3.55
C THR A 130 1.19 13.79 -3.35
N TYR A 131 2.34 13.86 -2.68
CA TYR A 131 3.07 15.09 -2.40
C TYR A 131 4.18 15.40 -3.42
N MET A 132 4.45 14.46 -4.32
CA MET A 132 5.44 14.60 -5.38
C MET A 132 4.83 15.31 -6.59
#